data_AF-A0A961T662-F1
#
_entry.id   AF-A0A961T662-F1
#
_cell.length_a   1.000
_cell.length_b   1.000
_cell.length_c   1.000
_cell.angle_alpha   90.00
_cell.angle_beta   90.00
_cell.angle_gamma   90.00
#
_symmetry.space_group_name_H-M   'P 1'
#
loop_
_entity.id
_entity.type
_entity.pdbx_description
1 polymer ?
#
loop_
_entity_poly.entity_id
_entity_poly.type
_entity_poly.pdbx_seq_one_letter_code
_entity_poly.pdbx_strand_id
1 'polypeptide(L)'
;MHPAVQGLITIIVGVGGCVGYFYLSNQFLDKVLFPPRGPNAGRNINRANQIRPWLFLFPAVFALGLYLAYPVFETLRLSFTDRAADGAFVGLDNYSQMVSEPKFWEAMKNNMLWLIVVPAASTAFGLLVAQLTDRIAWGNIAKSLIFMPMAISFVGASVIFKLVYDTRPAEQDQIGVLNALWLSFDGGVWAVLFLRLMPAAILVAFAAFMLYGIYVSLRPLLWGEAERGGGSWWAVP
;
A
#
# COMPACT_ATOMS: atom_id res chain seq x y z
N MET A 1 12.55 27.65 22.89
CA MET A 1 11.77 28.55 22.02
C MET A 1 10.31 28.10 22.05
N HIS A 2 9.32 29.00 22.00
CA HIS A 2 7.91 28.64 22.06
C HIS A 2 7.49 27.86 20.78
N PRO A 3 6.74 26.74 20.86
CA PRO A 3 6.37 25.93 19.69
C PRO A 3 5.72 26.73 18.55
N ALA A 4 4.88 27.72 18.90
CA ALA A 4 4.27 28.60 17.90
C ALA A 4 5.30 29.46 17.15
N VAL A 5 6.35 29.94 17.84
CA VAL A 5 7.43 30.72 17.23
C VAL A 5 8.28 29.85 16.32
N GLN A 6 8.55 28.61 16.74
CA GLN A 6 9.26 27.65 15.90
C GLN A 6 8.48 27.33 14.62
N GLY A 7 7.16 27.11 14.73
CA GLY A 7 6.29 26.90 13.57
C GLY A 7 6.32 28.09 12.60
N LEU A 8 6.20 29.31 13.13
CA LEU A 8 6.21 30.53 12.34
C LEU A 8 7.57 30.75 11.62
N ILE A 9 8.68 30.53 12.32
CA ILE A 9 10.02 30.57 11.72
C ILE A 9 10.13 29.52 10.61
N THR A 10 9.64 28.31 10.83
CA THR A 10 9.70 27.21 9.85
C THR A 10 8.92 27.57 8.58
N ILE A 11 7.75 28.19 8.73
CA ILE A 11 6.94 28.65 7.59
C ILE A 11 7.68 29.75 6.82
N ILE A 12 8.19 30.77 7.51
CA ILE A 12 8.90 31.89 6.87
C ILE A 12 10.14 31.38 6.12
N VAL A 13 10.91 30.50 6.75
CA VAL A 13 12.13 29.93 6.15
C VAL A 13 11.77 29.01 4.99
N GLY A 14 10.76 28.14 5.14
CA GLY A 14 10.33 27.21 4.09
C GLY A 14 9.77 27.94 2.88
N VAL A 15 8.75 28.78 3.08
CA VAL A 15 8.12 29.55 1.99
C VAL A 15 9.10 30.56 1.40
N GLY A 16 9.81 31.30 2.24
CA GLY A 16 10.83 32.26 1.80
C GLY A 16 11.96 31.58 1.02
N GLY A 17 12.40 30.40 1.45
CA GLY A 17 13.38 29.58 0.73
C GLY A 17 12.88 29.16 -0.65
N CYS A 18 11.63 28.70 -0.75
CA CYS A 18 11.02 28.34 -2.05
C CYS A 18 10.91 29.53 -2.99
N VAL A 19 10.43 30.68 -2.51
CA VAL A 19 10.30 31.92 -3.30
C VAL A 19 11.68 32.43 -3.72
N GLY A 20 12.63 32.44 -2.79
CA GLY A 20 14.02 32.85 -3.03
C GLY A 20 14.68 31.96 -4.07
N TYR A 21 14.53 30.64 -3.96
CA TYR A 21 15.03 29.69 -4.94
C TYR A 21 14.44 29.95 -6.32
N PHE A 22 13.12 30.13 -6.43
CA PHE A 22 12.46 30.41 -7.71
C PHE A 22 12.94 31.71 -8.35
N TYR A 23 13.01 32.78 -7.56
CA TYR A 23 13.42 34.09 -8.03
C TYR A 23 14.89 34.10 -8.47
N LEU A 24 15.79 33.59 -7.63
CA LEU A 24 17.22 33.51 -7.93
C LEU A 24 17.51 32.59 -9.11
N SER A 25 16.81 31.46 -9.20
CA SER A 25 16.92 30.51 -10.31
C SER A 25 16.55 31.16 -11.65
N ASN A 26 15.43 31.89 -11.70
CA ASN A 26 15.04 32.62 -12.91
C ASN A 26 16.00 33.77 -13.23
N GLN A 27 16.43 34.53 -12.22
CA GLN A 27 17.37 35.62 -12.42
C GLN A 27 18.71 35.11 -12.96
N PHE A 28 19.22 33.99 -12.44
CA PHE A 28 20.44 33.35 -12.89
C PHE A 28 20.30 32.84 -14.33
N LEU A 29 19.19 32.15 -14.64
CA LEU A 29 18.94 31.61 -15.97
C LEU A 29 18.83 32.72 -17.03
N ASP A 30 18.08 33.77 -16.74
CA ASP A 30 17.73 34.81 -17.73
C ASP A 30 18.77 35.93 -17.81
N LYS A 31 19.60 36.17 -16.78
CA LYS A 31 20.64 37.22 -16.81
C LYS A 31 22.04 36.69 -17.03
N VAL A 32 22.35 35.48 -16.59
CA VAL A 32 23.72 34.92 -16.62
C VAL A 32 23.87 33.89 -17.73
N LEU A 33 23.00 32.88 -17.78
CA LEU A 33 23.14 31.76 -18.72
C LEU A 33 22.60 32.07 -20.12
N PHE A 34 21.38 32.58 -20.23
CA PHE A 34 20.69 32.80 -21.50
C PHE A 34 20.05 34.19 -21.56
N PRO A 35 20.86 35.27 -21.69
CA PRO A 35 20.34 36.61 -21.77
C PRO A 35 19.40 36.77 -22.98
N PRO A 36 18.17 37.29 -22.81
CA PRO A 36 17.20 37.50 -23.88
C PRO A 36 17.53 38.78 -24.69
N ARG A 37 18.82 39.07 -24.90
CA ARG A 37 19.31 40.26 -25.59
C ARG A 37 20.39 39.87 -26.60
N GLY A 38 20.49 40.64 -27.68
CA GLY A 38 21.48 40.46 -28.75
C GLY A 38 20.97 39.64 -29.95
N PRO A 39 21.84 39.34 -30.92
CA PRO A 39 21.46 38.75 -32.21
C PRO A 39 20.87 37.34 -32.13
N ASN A 40 21.06 36.63 -31.00
CA ASN A 40 20.58 35.27 -30.78
C ASN A 40 19.46 35.17 -29.72
N ALA A 41 18.77 36.27 -29.40
CA ALA A 41 17.78 36.33 -28.30
C ALA A 41 16.71 35.23 -28.38
N GLY A 42 16.16 34.96 -29.57
CA GLY A 42 15.14 33.91 -29.75
C GLY A 42 15.64 32.50 -29.37
N ARG A 43 16.90 32.17 -29.70
CA ARG A 43 17.50 30.87 -29.35
C ARG A 43 17.78 30.74 -27.86
N ASN A 44 18.20 31.82 -27.21
CA ASN A 44 18.44 31.85 -25.77
C ASN A 44 17.14 31.68 -24.98
N ILE A 45 16.04 32.32 -25.40
CA ILE A 45 14.72 32.17 -24.77
C ILE A 45 14.24 30.71 -24.84
N ASN A 46 14.38 30.05 -25.99
CA ASN A 46 13.99 28.65 -26.13
C ASN A 46 14.80 27.72 -25.21
N ARG A 47 16.11 27.96 -25.05
CA ARG A 47 16.96 27.18 -24.13
C ARG A 47 16.61 27.43 -22.66
N ALA A 48 16.37 28.68 -22.28
CA ALA A 48 15.93 29.01 -20.92
C ALA A 48 14.60 28.31 -20.60
N ASN A 49 13.63 28.37 -21.51
CA ASN A 49 12.34 27.70 -21.32
C ASN A 49 12.45 26.17 -21.23
N GLN A 50 13.44 25.55 -21.88
CA GLN A 50 13.70 24.11 -21.77
C GLN A 50 14.34 23.72 -20.44
N ILE A 51 15.22 24.55 -19.86
CA ILE A 51 15.97 24.24 -18.64
C ILE A 51 15.20 24.63 -17.37
N ARG A 52 14.38 25.69 -17.43
CA ARG A 52 13.64 26.23 -16.29
C ARG A 52 12.81 25.19 -15.52
N PRO A 53 12.06 24.26 -16.17
CA PRO A 53 11.31 23.23 -15.44
C PRO A 53 12.23 22.30 -14.63
N TRP A 54 13.37 21.90 -15.19
CA TRP A 54 14.32 21.02 -14.52
C TRP A 54 14.97 21.68 -13.31
N LEU A 55 15.23 22.98 -13.38
CA LEU A 55 15.74 23.74 -12.25
C LEU A 55 14.72 23.77 -11.10
N PHE A 56 13.42 23.92 -11.38
CA PHE A 56 12.40 23.89 -10.34
C PHE A 56 12.14 22.49 -9.77
N LEU A 57 12.30 21.44 -10.59
CA LEU A 57 12.21 20.07 -10.13
C LEU A 57 13.46 19.63 -9.34
N PHE A 58 14.60 20.31 -9.52
CA PHE A 58 15.87 19.90 -8.94
C PHE A 58 15.83 19.65 -7.42
N PRO A 59 15.26 20.52 -6.56
CA PRO A 59 15.25 20.26 -5.12
C PRO A 59 14.47 18.99 -4.76
N ALA A 60 13.34 18.75 -5.44
CA ALA A 60 12.53 17.56 -5.22
C ALA A 60 13.26 16.30 -5.71
N VAL A 61 13.79 16.33 -6.94
CA VAL A 61 14.54 15.20 -7.52
C VAL A 61 15.81 14.91 -6.73
N PHE A 62 16.50 15.94 -6.24
CA PHE A 62 17.68 15.78 -5.40
C PHE A 62 17.33 15.14 -4.06
N ALA A 63 16.28 15.62 -3.38
CA ALA A 63 15.83 15.02 -2.13
C ALA A 63 15.37 13.56 -2.31
N LEU A 64 14.57 13.28 -3.35
CA LEU A 64 14.16 11.92 -3.71
C LEU A 64 15.39 11.06 -4.07
N GLY A 65 16.33 11.61 -4.82
CA GLY A 65 17.58 10.94 -5.17
C GLY A 65 18.39 10.56 -3.94
N LEU A 66 18.54 11.48 -2.98
CA LEU A 66 19.36 11.29 -1.78
C LEU A 66 18.69 10.41 -0.72
N TYR A 67 17.38 10.55 -0.50
CA TYR A 67 16.67 9.84 0.56
C TYR A 67 15.96 8.57 0.11
N LEU A 68 15.68 8.40 -1.18
CA LEU A 68 14.99 7.22 -1.72
C LEU A 68 15.88 6.43 -2.66
N ALA A 69 16.45 7.06 -3.69
CA ALA A 69 17.22 6.33 -4.70
C ALA A 69 18.59 5.85 -4.16
N TYR A 70 19.32 6.72 -3.46
CA TYR A 70 20.64 6.39 -2.93
C TYR A 70 20.59 5.18 -1.96
N PRO A 71 19.67 5.10 -0.98
CA PRO A 71 19.54 3.91 -0.14
C PRO A 71 19.24 2.62 -0.92
N VAL A 72 18.52 2.69 -2.05
CA VAL A 72 18.27 1.52 -2.89
C VAL A 72 19.58 1.03 -3.52
N PHE A 73 20.39 1.90 -4.09
CA PHE A 73 21.69 1.51 -4.64
C PHE A 73 22.67 1.06 -3.55
N GLU A 74 22.64 1.70 -2.38
CA GLU A 74 23.45 1.32 -1.23
C GLU A 74 23.07 -0.09 -0.73
N THR A 75 21.78 -0.37 -0.57
CA THR A 75 21.32 -1.72 -0.15
C THR A 75 21.64 -2.78 -1.20
N LEU A 76 21.56 -2.45 -2.50
CA LEU A 76 22.03 -3.32 -3.57
C LEU A 76 23.53 -3.56 -3.51
N ARG A 77 24.37 -2.54 -3.23
CA ARG A 77 25.82 -2.78 -3.06
C ARG A 77 26.07 -3.68 -1.85
N LEU A 78 25.40 -3.38 -0.73
CA LEU A 78 25.56 -4.10 0.52
C LEU A 78 25.12 -5.57 0.42
N SER A 79 24.15 -5.90 -0.44
CA SER A 79 23.71 -7.30 -0.62
C SER A 79 24.79 -8.20 -1.24
N PHE A 80 25.81 -7.65 -1.90
CA PHE A 80 26.97 -8.39 -2.40
C PHE A 80 28.17 -8.38 -1.44
N THR A 81 28.02 -7.81 -0.24
CA THR A 81 29.09 -7.71 0.76
C THR A 81 28.72 -8.46 2.04
N ASP A 82 29.72 -8.99 2.74
CA ASP A 82 29.55 -9.63 4.03
C ASP A 82 29.75 -8.61 5.16
N ARG A 83 28.78 -8.54 6.07
CA ARG A 83 28.79 -7.68 7.24
C ARG A 83 29.79 -8.15 8.31
N ALA A 84 30.03 -9.46 8.42
CA ALA A 84 30.93 -10.04 9.42
C ALA A 84 32.40 -9.92 8.99
N ALA A 85 32.68 -9.94 7.69
CA ALA A 85 34.01 -9.84 7.12
C ALA A 85 34.37 -8.40 6.70
N ASP A 86 34.05 -7.40 7.53
CA ASP A 86 34.38 -5.98 7.31
C ASP A 86 33.95 -5.42 5.94
N GLY A 87 32.82 -5.89 5.40
CA GLY A 87 32.33 -5.45 4.10
C GLY A 87 33.02 -6.12 2.90
N ALA A 88 33.71 -7.25 3.11
CA ALA A 88 34.31 -8.02 2.02
C ALA A 88 33.26 -8.37 0.94
N PHE A 89 33.64 -8.27 -0.33
CA PHE A 89 32.77 -8.62 -1.45
C PHE A 89 32.64 -10.14 -1.56
N VAL A 90 31.41 -10.65 -1.41
CA VAL A 90 31.07 -12.09 -1.43
C VAL A 90 30.21 -12.47 -2.65
N GLY A 91 30.01 -11.55 -3.58
CA GLY A 91 29.23 -11.81 -4.80
C GLY A 91 27.82 -12.30 -4.47
N LEU A 92 27.45 -13.49 -4.96
CA LEU A 92 26.10 -14.03 -4.83
C LEU A 92 25.90 -14.97 -3.63
N ASP A 93 26.90 -15.13 -2.75
CA ASP A 93 26.83 -16.09 -1.65
C ASP A 93 25.66 -15.79 -0.69
N ASN A 94 25.41 -14.51 -0.41
CA ASN A 94 24.25 -14.07 0.38
C ASN A 94 22.91 -14.53 -0.22
N TYR A 95 22.79 -14.53 -1.55
CA TYR A 95 21.58 -14.97 -2.25
C TYR A 95 21.45 -16.50 -2.23
N SER A 96 22.56 -17.23 -2.37
CA SER A 96 22.57 -18.69 -2.26
C SER A 96 22.11 -19.14 -0.86
N GLN A 97 22.66 -18.52 0.18
CA GLN A 97 22.25 -18.76 1.57
C GLN A 97 20.76 -18.44 1.77
N MET A 98 20.30 -17.27 1.32
CA MET A 98 18.89 -16.86 1.43
C MET A 98 17.94 -17.86 0.78
N VAL A 99 18.25 -18.34 -0.43
CA VAL A 99 17.38 -19.27 -1.17
C VAL A 99 17.39 -20.68 -0.57
N SER A 100 18.49 -21.07 0.10
CA SER A 100 18.58 -22.36 0.80
C SER A 100 17.80 -22.39 2.12
N GLU A 101 17.45 -21.24 2.68
CA GLU A 101 16.78 -21.13 3.98
C GLU A 101 15.27 -21.43 3.86
N PRO A 102 14.72 -22.42 4.58
CA PRO A 102 13.29 -22.75 4.50
C PRO A 102 12.38 -21.58 4.89
N LYS A 103 12.80 -20.77 5.86
CA LYS A 103 12.04 -19.59 6.33
C LYS A 103 11.89 -18.52 5.25
N PHE A 104 12.84 -18.40 4.33
CA PHE A 104 12.72 -17.45 3.21
C PHE A 104 11.51 -17.80 2.34
N TRP A 105 11.33 -19.08 2.01
CA TRP A 105 10.21 -19.54 1.20
C TRP A 105 8.88 -19.48 1.93
N GLU A 106 8.86 -19.72 3.25
CA GLU A 106 7.67 -19.51 4.07
C GLU A 106 7.25 -18.04 4.06
N ALA A 107 8.19 -17.12 4.31
CA ALA A 107 7.94 -15.69 4.25
C ALA A 107 7.50 -15.23 2.85
N MET A 108 8.12 -15.74 1.78
CA MET A 108 7.77 -15.41 0.40
C MET A 108 6.34 -15.85 0.06
N LYS A 109 5.97 -17.09 0.41
CA LYS A 109 4.61 -17.62 0.20
C LYS A 109 3.58 -16.80 0.98
N ASN A 110 3.85 -16.50 2.25
CA ASN A 110 2.94 -15.71 3.08
C ASN A 110 2.74 -14.30 2.53
N ASN A 111 3.81 -13.63 2.07
CA ASN A 111 3.72 -12.31 1.44
C ASN A 111 2.97 -12.35 0.10
N MET A 112 3.21 -13.36 -0.74
CA MET A 112 2.49 -13.52 -2.01
C MET A 112 1.00 -13.79 -1.79
N LEU A 113 0.64 -14.64 -0.81
CA LEU A 113 -0.74 -14.86 -0.43
C LEU A 113 -1.39 -13.55 0.07
N TRP A 114 -0.71 -12.80 0.94
CA TRP A 114 -1.20 -11.50 1.40
C TRP A 114 -1.41 -10.50 0.26
N LEU A 115 -0.44 -10.40 -0.65
CA LEU A 115 -0.48 -9.47 -1.78
C LEU A 115 -1.62 -9.76 -2.76
N ILE A 116 -2.03 -11.03 -2.90
CA ILE A 116 -3.12 -11.42 -3.81
C ILE A 116 -4.46 -11.42 -3.08
N VAL A 117 -4.55 -12.15 -1.96
CA VAL A 117 -5.82 -12.44 -1.29
C VAL A 117 -6.40 -11.19 -0.66
N VAL A 118 -5.59 -10.36 0.02
CA VAL A 118 -6.11 -9.22 0.77
C VAL A 118 -6.67 -8.14 -0.14
N PRO A 119 -5.96 -7.67 -1.19
CA PRO A 119 -6.51 -6.69 -2.13
C PRO A 119 -7.72 -7.24 -2.93
N ALA A 120 -7.68 -8.52 -3.33
CA ALA A 120 -8.80 -9.13 -4.04
C ALA A 120 -10.06 -9.20 -3.16
N ALA A 121 -9.92 -9.68 -1.92
CA ALA A 121 -11.01 -9.75 -0.96
C ALA A 121 -11.52 -8.35 -0.61
N SER A 122 -10.64 -7.39 -0.29
CA SER A 122 -11.05 -6.03 0.08
C SER A 122 -11.79 -5.33 -1.06
N THR A 123 -11.35 -5.53 -2.31
CA THR A 123 -12.01 -4.97 -3.50
C THR A 123 -13.36 -5.65 -3.73
N ALA A 124 -13.43 -6.98 -3.63
CA ALA A 124 -14.67 -7.72 -3.79
C ALA A 124 -15.71 -7.31 -2.75
N PHE A 125 -15.34 -7.27 -1.46
CA PHE A 125 -16.23 -6.82 -0.39
C PHE A 125 -16.64 -5.36 -0.56
N GLY A 126 -15.70 -4.47 -0.94
CA GLY A 126 -15.98 -3.06 -1.19
C GLY A 126 -17.03 -2.88 -2.30
N LEU A 127 -16.90 -3.63 -3.41
CA LEU A 127 -17.86 -3.60 -4.52
C LEU A 127 -19.22 -4.19 -4.13
N LEU A 128 -19.24 -5.33 -3.41
CA LEU A 128 -20.48 -5.93 -2.92
C LEU A 128 -21.25 -4.96 -2.03
N VAL A 129 -20.56 -4.35 -1.08
CA VAL A 129 -21.15 -3.33 -0.20
C VAL A 129 -21.65 -2.14 -1.00
N ALA A 130 -20.87 -1.61 -1.95
CA ALA A 130 -21.28 -0.49 -2.77
C ALA A 130 -22.59 -0.80 -3.53
N GLN A 131 -22.66 -1.97 -4.18
CA GLN A 131 -23.83 -2.43 -4.93
C GLN A 131 -25.07 -2.62 -4.06
N LEU A 132 -24.90 -3.20 -2.87
CA LEU A 132 -26.00 -3.39 -1.91
C LEU A 132 -26.52 -2.04 -1.40
N THR A 133 -25.60 -1.11 -1.17
CA THR A 133 -25.89 0.18 -0.56
C THR A 133 -26.54 1.17 -1.54
N ASP A 134 -26.32 1.02 -2.84
CA ASP A 134 -26.96 1.84 -3.89
C ASP A 134 -28.49 1.70 -3.93
N ARG A 135 -29.04 0.62 -3.37
CA ARG A 135 -30.49 0.40 -3.30
C ARG A 135 -31.15 0.93 -2.03
N ILE A 136 -30.37 1.50 -1.10
CA ILE A 136 -30.84 1.92 0.22
C ILE A 136 -30.96 3.45 0.26
N ALA A 137 -32.09 3.97 0.74
CA ALA A 137 -32.33 5.41 0.84
C ALA A 137 -31.30 6.16 1.72
N TRP A 138 -30.68 5.47 2.68
CA TRP A 138 -29.60 5.99 3.55
C TRP A 138 -28.21 5.50 3.14
N GLY A 139 -28.02 5.12 1.87
CA GLY A 139 -26.79 4.51 1.40
C GLY A 139 -25.53 5.37 1.59
N ASN A 140 -25.67 6.70 1.59
CA ASN A 140 -24.57 7.62 1.85
C ASN A 140 -24.01 7.50 3.28
N ILE A 141 -24.86 7.25 4.28
CA ILE A 141 -24.45 7.07 5.68
C ILE A 141 -23.72 5.72 5.83
N ALA A 142 -24.27 4.67 5.24
CA ALA A 142 -23.66 3.33 5.25
C ALA A 142 -22.27 3.33 4.59
N LYS A 143 -22.13 3.95 3.41
CA LYS A 143 -20.81 4.14 2.75
C LYS A 143 -19.85 4.89 3.66
N SER A 144 -20.28 5.98 4.28
CA SER A 144 -19.44 6.80 5.16
C SER A 144 -18.93 6.03 6.37
N LEU A 145 -19.78 5.23 7.03
CA LEU A 145 -19.38 4.39 8.17
C LEU A 145 -18.37 3.31 7.78
N ILE A 146 -18.55 2.69 6.62
CA ILE A 146 -17.68 1.60 6.14
C ILE A 146 -16.31 2.14 5.70
N PHE A 147 -16.27 3.36 5.18
CA PHE A 147 -15.03 4.03 4.77
C PHE A 147 -14.37 4.85 5.88
N MET A 148 -15.07 5.14 6.98
CA MET A 148 -14.55 5.90 8.14
C MET A 148 -13.23 5.34 8.69
N PRO A 149 -13.00 4.01 8.80
CA PRO A 149 -11.75 3.47 9.32
C PRO A 149 -10.51 3.85 8.50
N MET A 150 -10.65 4.24 7.23
CA MET A 150 -9.51 4.71 6.43
C MET A 150 -8.90 6.02 6.96
N ALA A 151 -9.62 6.76 7.81
CA ALA A 151 -9.09 7.93 8.50
C ALA A 151 -8.17 7.56 9.68
N ILE A 152 -8.18 6.32 10.13
CA ILE A 152 -7.36 5.84 11.24
C ILE A 152 -5.97 5.51 10.70
N SER A 153 -4.92 6.02 11.35
CA SER A 153 -3.54 5.67 10.99
C SER A 153 -3.26 4.19 11.29
N PHE A 154 -2.38 3.55 10.52
CA PHE A 154 -1.96 2.17 10.80
C PHE A 154 -1.35 2.01 12.21
N VAL A 155 -0.71 3.06 12.75
CA VAL A 155 -0.21 3.07 14.13
C VAL A 155 -1.36 3.07 15.13
N GLY A 156 -2.41 3.87 14.91
CA GLY A 156 -3.60 3.85 15.76
C GLY A 156 -4.32 2.50 15.68
N ALA A 157 -4.50 1.98 14.46
CA ALA A 157 -5.10 0.68 14.23
C ALA A 157 -4.32 -0.45 14.92
N SER A 158 -2.99 -0.44 14.88
CA SER A 158 -2.18 -1.47 15.55
C SER A 158 -2.35 -1.45 17.06
N VAL A 159 -2.47 -0.28 17.68
CA VAL A 159 -2.75 -0.15 19.12
C VAL A 159 -4.15 -0.65 19.45
N ILE A 160 -5.17 -0.28 18.66
CA ILE A 160 -6.55 -0.77 18.84
C ILE A 160 -6.57 -2.29 18.81
N PHE A 161 -6.00 -2.91 17.78
CA PHE A 161 -5.99 -4.36 17.67
C PHE A 161 -5.11 -5.02 18.74
N LYS A 162 -3.97 -4.43 19.10
CA LYS A 162 -3.16 -4.93 20.22
C LYS A 162 -3.98 -5.00 21.51
N LEU A 163 -4.77 -3.96 21.81
CA LEU A 163 -5.64 -3.95 22.98
C LEU A 163 -6.77 -4.98 22.84
N VAL A 164 -7.40 -5.06 21.67
CA VAL A 164 -8.47 -6.04 21.39
C VAL A 164 -8.00 -7.49 21.59
N TYR A 165 -6.76 -7.80 21.18
CA TYR A 165 -6.12 -9.11 21.29
C TYR A 165 -5.26 -9.29 22.57
N ASP A 166 -5.24 -8.33 23.50
CA ASP A 166 -4.42 -8.44 24.71
C ASP A 166 -4.92 -9.60 25.58
N THR A 167 -4.04 -10.56 25.84
CA THR A 167 -4.35 -11.74 26.66
C THR A 167 -3.58 -11.66 27.96
N ARG A 168 -4.30 -11.61 29.08
CA ARG A 168 -3.71 -11.56 30.41
C ARG A 168 -3.95 -12.88 31.16
N PRO A 169 -3.13 -13.21 32.18
CA PRO A 169 -3.41 -14.33 33.06
C PRO A 169 -4.82 -14.27 33.63
N ALA A 170 -5.43 -15.43 33.86
CA ALA A 170 -6.83 -15.53 34.30
C ALA A 170 -7.08 -14.85 35.68
N GLU A 171 -6.04 -14.65 36.48
CA GLU A 171 -6.15 -13.96 37.78
C GLU A 171 -6.21 -12.43 37.67
N GLN A 172 -6.04 -11.85 36.47
CA GLN A 172 -6.07 -10.40 36.24
C GLN A 172 -7.28 -9.99 35.40
N ASP A 173 -7.74 -8.76 35.62
CA ASP A 173 -8.79 -8.15 34.80
C ASP A 173 -8.39 -8.09 33.33
N GLN A 174 -9.20 -8.73 32.49
CA GLN A 174 -8.99 -8.79 31.06
C GLN A 174 -9.40 -7.46 30.42
N ILE A 175 -8.46 -6.79 29.78
CA ILE A 175 -8.74 -5.57 29.00
C ILE A 175 -9.00 -5.88 27.52
N GLY A 176 -8.62 -7.08 27.07
CA GLY A 176 -8.83 -7.53 25.70
C GLY A 176 -10.26 -7.93 25.44
N VAL A 177 -10.94 -7.18 24.57
CA VAL A 177 -12.36 -7.40 24.23
C VAL A 177 -12.57 -8.83 23.71
N LEU A 178 -11.69 -9.33 22.84
CA LEU A 178 -11.83 -10.69 22.31
C LEU A 178 -11.57 -11.76 23.37
N ASN A 179 -10.62 -11.54 24.27
CA ASN A 179 -10.33 -12.51 25.33
C ASN A 179 -11.43 -12.52 26.41
N ALA A 180 -11.96 -11.35 26.77
CA ALA A 180 -13.11 -11.23 27.66
C ALA A 180 -14.35 -11.92 27.06
N LEU A 181 -14.61 -11.70 25.76
CA LEU A 181 -15.67 -12.43 25.04
C LEU A 181 -15.38 -13.94 25.03
N TRP A 182 -14.15 -14.37 24.73
CA TRP A 182 -13.77 -15.78 24.71
C TRP A 182 -14.06 -16.48 26.05
N LEU A 183 -13.60 -15.89 27.16
CA LEU A 183 -13.81 -16.41 28.51
C LEU A 183 -15.29 -16.37 28.92
N SER A 184 -16.09 -15.42 28.41
CA SER A 184 -17.53 -15.39 28.66
C SER A 184 -18.28 -16.56 28.04
N PHE A 185 -17.71 -17.20 27.01
CA PHE A 185 -18.27 -18.38 26.37
C PHE A 185 -17.61 -19.68 26.83
N ASP A 186 -16.45 -19.64 27.49
CA ASP A 186 -15.68 -20.84 27.84
C ASP A 186 -16.44 -21.72 28.85
N GLY A 187 -16.62 -23.00 28.51
CA GLY A 187 -17.29 -24.01 29.35
C GLY A 187 -18.73 -24.41 28.99
N GLY A 188 -19.41 -23.73 28.03
CA GLY A 188 -20.80 -24.02 27.64
C GLY A 188 -21.00 -24.60 26.22
N VAL A 189 -22.21 -25.10 25.91
CA VAL A 189 -22.61 -25.52 24.55
C VAL A 189 -22.44 -24.38 23.52
N TRP A 190 -22.61 -23.15 23.99
CA TRP A 190 -22.38 -21.92 23.24
C TRP A 190 -20.91 -21.70 22.86
N ALA A 191 -19.94 -22.15 23.67
CA ALA A 191 -18.52 -22.12 23.33
C ALA A 191 -18.25 -22.94 22.06
N VAL A 192 -18.79 -24.16 22.00
CA VAL A 192 -18.56 -25.05 20.86
C VAL A 192 -19.20 -24.48 19.60
N LEU A 193 -20.42 -23.94 19.70
CA LEU A 193 -21.14 -23.31 18.59
C LEU A 193 -20.43 -22.06 18.07
N PHE A 194 -20.10 -21.11 18.94
CA PHE A 194 -19.56 -19.81 18.54
C PHE A 194 -18.06 -19.82 18.29
N LEU A 195 -17.28 -20.62 19.04
CA LEU A 195 -15.81 -20.58 18.97
C LEU A 195 -15.22 -21.65 18.03
N ARG A 196 -15.94 -22.75 17.77
CA ARG A 196 -15.46 -23.83 16.89
C ARG A 196 -16.28 -23.95 15.61
N LEU A 197 -17.60 -24.07 15.74
CA LEU A 197 -18.50 -24.34 14.62
C LEU A 197 -18.69 -23.13 13.71
N MET A 198 -18.94 -21.95 14.26
CA MET A 198 -19.17 -20.75 13.45
C MET A 198 -17.94 -20.30 12.66
N PRO A 199 -16.72 -20.22 13.23
CA PRO A 199 -15.54 -19.85 12.46
C PRO A 199 -15.22 -20.88 11.38
N ALA A 200 -15.38 -22.18 11.68
CA ALA A 200 -15.26 -23.24 10.69
C ALA A 200 -16.29 -23.10 9.56
N ALA A 201 -17.55 -22.81 9.89
CA ALA A 201 -18.61 -22.58 8.90
C ALA A 201 -18.33 -21.35 8.03
N ILE A 202 -17.84 -20.25 8.62
CA ILE A 202 -17.44 -19.04 7.89
C ILE A 202 -16.27 -19.36 6.94
N LEU A 203 -15.26 -20.09 7.41
CA LEU A 203 -14.12 -20.50 6.57
C LEU A 203 -14.56 -21.41 5.43
N VAL A 204 -15.45 -22.38 5.69
CA VAL A 204 -16.00 -23.27 4.66
C VAL A 204 -16.85 -22.48 3.65
N ALA A 205 -17.70 -21.55 4.11
CA ALA A 205 -18.49 -20.70 3.23
C ALA A 205 -17.62 -19.78 2.37
N PHE A 206 -16.58 -19.19 2.95
CA PHE A 206 -15.60 -18.37 2.22
C PHE A 206 -14.82 -19.20 1.20
N ALA A 207 -14.37 -20.41 1.57
CA ALA A 207 -13.70 -21.32 0.65
C ALA A 207 -14.62 -21.75 -0.50
N ALA A 208 -15.89 -22.05 -0.22
CA ALA A 208 -16.88 -22.39 -1.25
C ALA A 208 -17.16 -21.20 -2.18
N PHE A 209 -17.26 -19.98 -1.65
CA PHE A 209 -17.40 -18.76 -2.45
C PHE A 209 -16.18 -18.54 -3.36
N MET A 210 -14.97 -18.70 -2.83
CA MET A 210 -13.74 -18.58 -3.62
C MET A 210 -13.66 -19.65 -4.71
N LEU A 211 -13.98 -20.91 -4.40
CA LEU A 211 -14.03 -22.00 -5.38
C LEU A 211 -15.08 -21.74 -6.47
N TYR A 212 -16.25 -21.21 -6.09
CA TYR A 212 -17.28 -20.83 -7.05
C TYR A 212 -16.81 -19.66 -7.93
N GLY A 213 -16.14 -18.66 -7.36
CA GLY A 213 -15.53 -17.57 -8.12
C GLY A 213 -14.49 -18.07 -9.11
N ILE A 214 -13.59 -18.96 -8.68
CA ILE A 214 -12.60 -19.62 -9.54
C ILE A 214 -13.29 -20.42 -10.65
N TYR A 215 -14.32 -21.19 -10.31
CA TYR A 215 -15.12 -21.93 -11.30
C TYR A 215 -15.74 -20.99 -12.33
N VAL A 216 -16.35 -19.88 -11.92
CA VAL A 216 -16.94 -18.89 -12.84
C VAL A 216 -15.87 -18.24 -13.72
N SER A 217 -14.68 -17.95 -13.19
CA SER A 217 -13.57 -17.38 -13.97
C SER A 217 -12.93 -18.38 -14.93
N LEU A 218 -12.89 -19.67 -14.58
CA LEU A 218 -12.34 -20.73 -15.42
C LEU A 218 -13.37 -21.34 -16.38
N ARG A 219 -14.67 -21.18 -16.10
CA ARG A 219 -15.76 -21.69 -16.95
C ARG A 219 -15.63 -21.23 -18.41
N PRO A 220 -15.31 -19.96 -18.74
CA PRO A 220 -15.06 -19.53 -20.12
C PRO A 220 -13.82 -20.17 -20.75
N LEU A 221 -12.84 -20.61 -19.96
CA LEU A 221 -11.63 -21.25 -20.46
C LEU A 221 -11.84 -22.74 -20.72
N LEU A 222 -12.60 -23.40 -19.83
CA LEU A 222 -12.91 -24.83 -19.88
C LEU A 222 -14.03 -25.15 -20.88
N TRP A 223 -14.98 -24.22 -21.07
CA TRP A 223 -16.12 -24.37 -22.00
C TRP A 223 -16.11 -23.40 -23.18
N GLY A 224 -15.07 -22.55 -23.32
CA GLY A 224 -14.96 -21.53 -24.37
C GLY A 224 -14.84 -22.04 -25.81
N GLU A 225 -14.67 -23.35 -26.00
CA GLU A 225 -14.66 -23.99 -27.32
C GLU A 225 -15.92 -24.83 -27.59
N ALA A 226 -16.71 -25.16 -26.56
CA ALA A 226 -17.87 -26.05 -26.72
C ALA A 226 -19.08 -25.36 -27.38
N GLU A 227 -19.18 -24.03 -27.31
CA GLU A 227 -20.30 -23.27 -27.90
C GLU A 227 -20.03 -22.75 -29.33
N ARG A 228 -18.81 -22.89 -29.86
CA ARG A 228 -18.49 -22.48 -31.24
C ARG A 228 -18.73 -23.57 -32.31
N GLY A 229 -19.10 -24.79 -31.91
CA GLY A 229 -19.25 -25.94 -32.81
C GLY A 229 -20.68 -26.42 -33.07
N GLY A 230 -21.71 -25.75 -32.55
CA GLY A 230 -23.11 -26.19 -32.66
C GLY A 230 -23.97 -25.23 -33.47
N GLY A 231 -23.80 -25.23 -34.79
CA GLY A 231 -24.70 -24.48 -35.68
C GLY A 231 -26.12 -25.06 -35.65
N SER A 232 -27.12 -24.21 -35.45
CA SER A 232 -28.53 -24.56 -35.75
C SER A 232 -29.38 -23.31 -36.04
N TRP A 233 -29.33 -22.84 -37.29
CA TRP A 233 -30.44 -22.69 -38.25
C TRP A 233 -31.90 -22.36 -37.83
N TRP A 234 -32.18 -21.68 -36.74
CA TRP A 234 -33.53 -21.15 -36.45
C TRP A 234 -33.42 -19.75 -35.82
N ALA A 235 -33.62 -18.68 -36.59
CA ALA A 235 -34.89 -17.95 -36.77
C ALA A 235 -35.43 -17.43 -35.42
N VAL A 236 -35.67 -16.12 -35.25
CA VAL A 236 -36.91 -15.39 -35.58
C VAL A 236 -36.56 -13.86 -35.58
N PRO A 237 -37.24 -13.00 -36.37
CA PRO A 237 -36.65 -11.82 -37.01
C PRO A 237 -36.37 -10.61 -36.11
#